data_AF-A0A2L0PNB4-F1
#
_entry.id   AF-A0A2L0PNB4-F1
#
_cell.length_a   1.000
_cell.length_b   1.000
_cell.length_c   1.000
_cell.angle_alpha   90.00
_cell.angle_beta   90.00
_cell.angle_gamma   90.00
#
_symmetry.space_group_name_H-M   'P 1'
#
loop_
_entity.id
_entity.type
_entity.pdbx_description
1 polymer ?
#
loop_
_entity_poly.entity_id
_entity_poly.type
_entity_poly.pdbx_seq_one_letter_code
_entity_poly.pdbx_strand_id
1 'polypeptide(L)'
;MKKWMMGCLLSTIWIWPMMASANQSVQLCGTVSYFGGEVFEARRAGYSRLQSLAMVNSAVANLHGNERAVFTNLFQGMVAGVYDLPEQATMTSDAEAALAFKYTFMQDFYGSCLRYLN
;
A
#
# COMPACT_ATOMS: atom_id res chain seq x y z
N MET A 1 11.78 -11.15 1.22
CA MET A 1 10.52 -10.38 1.17
C MET A 1 10.15 -9.62 2.46
N LYS A 2 10.91 -9.67 3.57
CA LYS A 2 10.50 -9.01 4.84
C LYS A 2 11.03 -7.58 5.07
N LYS A 3 12.03 -7.12 4.30
CA LYS A 3 12.76 -5.86 4.58
C LYS A 3 12.05 -4.58 4.08
N TRP A 4 11.28 -4.66 3.00
CA TRP A 4 10.63 -3.49 2.38
C TRP A 4 9.38 -3.02 3.16
N MET A 5 8.65 -3.95 3.80
CA MET A 5 7.47 -3.62 4.62
C MET A 5 7.83 -2.84 5.90
N MET A 6 9.01 -3.10 6.48
CA MET A 6 9.45 -2.48 7.73
C MET A 6 9.67 -0.97 7.57
N GLY A 7 10.22 -0.54 6.42
CA GLY A 7 10.51 0.87 6.15
C GLY A 7 9.25 1.73 6.01
N CYS A 8 8.21 1.20 5.37
CA CYS A 8 6.95 1.93 5.17
C CYS A 8 6.15 2.09 6.47
N LEU A 9 6.21 1.11 7.36
CA LEU A 9 5.47 1.10 8.62
C LEU A 9 6.20 1.90 9.72
N LEU A 10 7.53 1.94 9.74
CA LEU A 10 8.30 2.68 10.75
C LEU A 10 8.14 4.21 10.62
N SER A 11 7.88 4.72 9.41
CA SER A 11 7.63 6.16 9.19
C SER A 11 6.24 6.64 9.64
N THR A 12 5.28 5.74 9.83
CA THR A 12 3.89 6.09 10.19
C THR A 12 3.58 5.96 11.67
N ILE A 13 4.45 5.31 12.46
CA ILE A 13 4.23 5.02 13.88
C ILE A 13 4.32 6.27 14.78
N TRP A 14 5.00 7.33 14.34
CA TRP A 14 5.22 8.52 15.18
C TRP A 14 4.04 9.50 15.27
N ILE A 15 2.90 9.23 14.61
CA ILE A 15 1.81 10.22 14.48
C ILE A 15 0.46 9.68 15.00
N TRP A 16 0.35 8.40 15.33
CA TRP A 16 -0.94 7.81 15.71
C TRP A 16 -1.03 7.55 17.21
N PRO A 17 -1.90 8.25 17.96
CA PRO A 17 -2.42 7.66 19.18
C PRO A 17 -3.29 6.46 18.76
N MET A 18 -2.77 5.26 19.01
CA MET A 18 -3.47 3.99 18.77
C MET A 18 -4.75 3.91 19.61
N MET A 19 -5.85 4.44 19.07
CA MET A 19 -7.22 4.14 19.49
C MET A 19 -8.15 4.04 18.26
N ALA A 20 -7.66 3.45 17.17
CA ALA A 20 -8.57 2.95 16.15
C ALA A 20 -9.24 1.69 16.72
N SER A 21 -10.58 1.65 16.72
CA SER A 21 -11.29 0.40 17.04
C SER A 21 -10.85 -0.72 16.10
N ALA A 22 -10.98 -1.99 16.53
CA ALA A 22 -10.63 -3.14 15.69
C ALA A 22 -11.24 -3.07 14.27
N ASN A 23 -12.47 -2.54 14.15
CA ASN A 23 -13.13 -2.33 12.86
C ASN A 23 -12.45 -1.25 11.99
N GLN A 24 -11.96 -0.17 12.59
CA GLN A 24 -11.25 0.89 11.87
C GLN A 24 -9.88 0.42 11.38
N SER A 25 -9.16 -0.39 12.16
CA SER A 25 -7.90 -1.00 11.74
C SER A 25 -8.11 -1.97 10.57
N VAL A 26 -9.17 -2.79 10.60
CA VAL A 26 -9.57 -3.67 9.50
C VAL A 26 -9.87 -2.87 8.23
N GLN A 27 -10.69 -1.82 8.32
CA GLN A 27 -11.03 -0.98 7.17
C GLN A 27 -9.79 -0.31 6.59
N LEU A 28 -8.95 0.30 7.43
CA LEU A 28 -7.71 0.95 7.00
C LEU A 28 -6.80 -0.02 6.26
N CYS A 29 -6.49 -1.17 6.88
CA CYS A 29 -5.63 -2.17 6.26
C CYS A 29 -6.23 -2.68 4.94
N GLY A 30 -7.55 -2.84 4.87
CA GLY A 30 -8.26 -3.20 3.63
C GLY A 30 -8.05 -2.15 2.53
N THR A 31 -8.31 -0.87 2.84
CA THR A 31 -8.15 0.26 1.90
C THR A 31 -6.73 0.36 1.38
N VAL A 32 -5.73 0.28 2.27
CA VAL A 32 -4.32 0.43 1.89
C VAL A 32 -3.84 -0.76 1.07
N SER A 33 -4.27 -1.97 1.42
CA SER A 33 -3.95 -3.18 0.64
C SER A 33 -4.54 -3.10 -0.77
N TYR A 34 -5.80 -2.66 -0.89
CA TYR A 34 -6.46 -2.47 -2.18
C TYR A 34 -5.73 -1.45 -3.04
N PHE A 35 -5.39 -0.29 -2.49
CA PHE A 35 -4.59 0.72 -3.18
C PHE A 35 -3.23 0.17 -3.64
N GLY A 36 -2.55 -0.61 -2.80
CA GLY A 36 -1.30 -1.30 -3.20
C GLY A 36 -1.48 -2.23 -4.40
N GLY A 37 -2.62 -2.91 -4.50
CA GLY A 37 -2.99 -3.72 -5.67
C GLY A 37 -3.19 -2.90 -6.94
N GLU A 38 -3.79 -1.72 -6.85
CA GLU A 38 -3.93 -0.79 -7.99
C GLU A 38 -2.58 -0.25 -8.45
N VAL A 39 -1.70 0.10 -7.51
CA VAL A 39 -0.34 0.56 -7.82
C VAL A 39 0.47 -0.57 -8.48
N PHE A 40 0.29 -1.81 -8.02
CA PHE A 40 0.91 -2.98 -8.64
C PHE A 40 0.47 -3.12 -10.10
N GLU A 41 -0.82 -3.01 -10.39
CA GLU A 41 -1.34 -3.04 -11.77
C GLU A 41 -0.83 -1.87 -12.61
N ALA A 42 -0.78 -0.65 -12.05
CA ALA A 42 -0.22 0.49 -12.75
C ALA A 42 1.25 0.24 -13.13
N ARG A 43 2.06 -0.27 -12.19
CA ARG A 43 3.47 -0.63 -12.46
C ARG A 43 3.56 -1.71 -13.56
N ARG A 44 2.70 -2.73 -13.53
CA ARG A 44 2.64 -3.76 -14.59
C ARG A 44 2.26 -3.19 -15.96
N ALA A 45 1.38 -2.20 -15.99
CA ALA A 45 0.99 -1.48 -17.19
C ALA A 45 2.08 -0.50 -17.70
N GLY A 46 3.26 -0.47 -17.07
CA GLY A 46 4.38 0.37 -17.48
C GLY A 46 4.36 1.79 -16.90
N TYR A 47 3.52 2.06 -15.90
CA TYR A 47 3.55 3.34 -15.21
C TYR A 47 4.87 3.46 -14.43
N SER A 48 5.44 4.65 -14.45
CA SER A 48 6.58 5.01 -13.61
C SER A 48 6.14 5.27 -12.17
N ARG A 49 7.09 5.20 -11.24
CA ARG A 49 6.86 5.51 -9.81
C ARG A 49 6.22 6.88 -9.64
N LEU A 50 6.66 7.87 -10.42
CA LEU A 50 6.11 9.23 -10.37
C LEU A 50 4.64 9.27 -10.81
N GLN A 51 4.28 8.52 -11.85
CA GLN A 51 2.88 8.41 -12.29
C GLN A 51 2.01 7.70 -11.23
N SER A 52 2.52 6.66 -10.59
CA SER A 52 1.79 6.00 -9.49
C SER A 52 1.67 6.88 -8.23
N LEU A 53 2.66 7.75 -7.95
CA LEU A 53 2.55 8.73 -6.87
C LEU A 53 1.41 9.74 -7.12
N ALA A 54 1.08 10.05 -8.37
CA ALA A 54 -0.05 10.91 -8.69
C ALA A 54 -1.40 10.27 -8.29
N MET A 55 -1.50 8.94 -8.26
CA MET A 55 -2.71 8.22 -7.79
C MET A 55 -3.00 8.48 -6.31
N VAL A 56 -1.97 8.78 -5.51
CA VAL A 56 -2.13 9.11 -4.08
C VAL A 56 -2.98 10.35 -3.90
N ASN A 57 -2.80 11.38 -4.74
CA ASN A 57 -3.57 12.61 -4.65
C ASN A 57 -5.07 12.35 -4.87
N SER A 58 -5.42 11.41 -5.76
CA SER A 58 -6.80 10.98 -5.97
C SER A 58 -7.32 10.18 -4.78
N ALA A 59 -6.51 9.28 -4.22
CA ALA A 59 -6.90 8.43 -3.09
C ALA A 59 -7.19 9.23 -1.80
N VAL A 60 -6.57 10.40 -1.64
CA VAL A 60 -6.75 11.28 -0.46
C VAL A 60 -7.59 12.53 -0.75
N ALA A 61 -8.21 12.63 -1.94
CA ALA A 61 -8.85 13.87 -2.39
C ALA A 61 -9.96 14.36 -1.45
N ASN A 62 -10.67 13.44 -0.80
CA ASN A 62 -11.78 13.72 0.11
C ASN A 62 -11.35 13.86 1.58
N LEU A 63 -10.06 13.72 1.88
CA LEU A 63 -9.53 13.83 3.24
C LEU A 63 -9.05 15.25 3.50
N HIS A 64 -9.09 15.67 4.77
CA HIS A 64 -8.67 17.02 5.17
C HIS A 64 -7.73 17.01 6.38
N GLY A 65 -7.00 18.10 6.57
CA GLY A 65 -6.14 18.32 7.74
C GLY A 65 -5.13 17.19 7.98
N ASN A 66 -5.00 16.78 9.23
CA ASN A 66 -4.03 15.76 9.66
C ASN A 66 -4.31 14.38 9.06
N GLU A 67 -5.58 14.04 8.87
CA GLU A 67 -5.98 12.77 8.26
C GLU A 67 -5.43 12.67 6.83
N ARG A 68 -5.59 13.72 6.02
CA ARG A 68 -5.02 13.76 4.67
C ARG A 68 -3.52 13.56 4.68
N ALA A 69 -2.79 14.26 5.55
CA ALA A 69 -1.33 14.17 5.62
C ALA A 69 -0.86 12.74 5.96
N VAL A 70 -1.54 12.13 6.92
CA VAL A 70 -1.29 10.75 7.35
C VAL A 70 -1.53 9.74 6.23
N PHE A 71 -2.71 9.78 5.59
CA PHE A 71 -3.04 8.86 4.51
C PHE A 71 -2.15 9.07 3.28
N THR A 72 -1.76 10.33 3.01
CA THR A 72 -0.80 10.64 1.94
C THR A 72 0.52 9.93 2.18
N ASN A 73 1.10 10.04 3.38
CA ASN A 73 2.36 9.38 3.72
C ASN A 73 2.23 7.85 3.64
N LEU A 74 1.12 7.30 4.12
CA LEU A 74 0.85 5.86 4.09
C LEU A 74 0.77 5.33 2.65
N PHE A 75 -0.01 5.99 1.78
CA PHE A 75 -0.14 5.60 0.38
C PHE A 75 1.13 5.84 -0.43
N GLN A 76 1.91 6.90 -0.14
CA GLN A 76 3.23 7.09 -0.73
C GLN A 76 4.20 5.97 -0.34
N GLY A 77 4.18 5.56 0.93
CA GLY A 77 4.92 4.39 1.41
C GLY A 77 4.51 3.13 0.67
N MET A 78 3.22 2.91 0.47
CA MET A 78 2.72 1.79 -0.34
C MET A 78 3.26 1.83 -1.77
N VAL A 79 3.23 2.99 -2.44
CA VAL A 79 3.83 3.15 -3.77
C VAL A 79 5.31 2.80 -3.74
N ALA A 80 6.07 3.29 -2.77
CA ALA A 80 7.48 2.94 -2.61
C ALA A 80 7.67 1.41 -2.48
N GLY A 81 6.90 0.78 -1.58
CA GLY A 81 6.97 -0.67 -1.33
C GLY A 81 6.66 -1.51 -2.57
N VAL A 82 5.66 -1.12 -3.36
CA VAL A 82 5.35 -1.79 -4.64
C VAL A 82 6.49 -1.63 -5.63
N TYR A 83 7.13 -0.46 -5.71
CA TYR A 83 8.24 -0.20 -6.65
C TYR A 83 9.58 -0.80 -6.20
N ASP A 84 9.74 -1.08 -4.91
CA ASP A 84 10.88 -1.82 -4.36
C ASP A 84 10.82 -3.32 -4.66
N LEU A 85 9.67 -3.83 -5.13
CA LEU A 85 9.58 -5.22 -5.61
C LEU A 85 10.49 -5.43 -6.82
N PRO A 86 11.14 -6.61 -6.95
CA PRO A 86 11.92 -6.95 -8.13
C PRO A 86 11.08 -6.83 -9.40
N GLU A 87 11.64 -6.29 -10.48
CA GLU A 87 10.94 -6.08 -11.76
C GLU A 87 10.33 -7.39 -12.32
N GLN A 88 11.06 -8.49 -12.17
CA GLN A 88 10.62 -9.85 -12.50
C GLN A 88 9.36 -10.32 -11.73
N ALA A 89 9.05 -9.74 -10.57
CA ALA A 89 7.82 -10.03 -9.82
C ALA A 89 6.59 -9.28 -10.38
N THR A 90 6.83 -8.25 -11.19
CA THR A 90 5.79 -7.42 -11.82
C THR A 90 5.61 -7.73 -13.31
N MET A 91 6.68 -8.12 -14.01
CA MET A 91 6.67 -8.30 -15.47
C MET A 91 6.43 -9.75 -15.92
N THR A 92 5.46 -10.45 -15.31
CA THR A 92 4.95 -11.69 -15.93
C THR A 92 3.95 -11.35 -17.04
N SER A 93 4.12 -11.95 -18.22
CA SER A 93 3.18 -11.86 -19.34
C SER A 93 1.93 -12.70 -19.12
N ASP A 94 1.94 -13.58 -18.13
CA ASP A 94 0.80 -14.39 -17.72
C ASP A 94 -0.14 -13.58 -16.81
N ALA A 95 -1.35 -13.30 -17.30
CA ALA A 95 -2.35 -12.54 -16.58
C ALA A 95 -2.85 -13.25 -15.31
N GLU A 96 -2.96 -14.57 -15.31
CA GLU A 96 -3.43 -15.34 -14.16
C GLU A 96 -2.37 -15.38 -13.06
N ALA A 97 -1.11 -15.63 -13.42
CA ALA A 97 0.00 -15.62 -12.47
C ALA A 97 0.17 -14.24 -11.81
N ALA A 98 -0.02 -13.17 -12.56
CA ALA A 98 0.04 -11.83 -11.99
C ALA A 98 -1.15 -11.48 -11.11
N LEU A 99 -2.35 -11.96 -11.45
CA LEU A 99 -3.52 -11.79 -10.62
C LEU A 99 -3.33 -12.53 -9.29
N ALA A 100 -2.85 -13.77 -9.34
CA ALA A 100 -2.49 -14.54 -8.16
C ALA A 100 -1.43 -13.82 -7.30
N PHE A 101 -0.37 -13.28 -7.92
CA PHE A 101 0.64 -12.51 -7.22
C PHE A 101 0.07 -11.23 -6.58
N LYS A 102 -0.77 -10.48 -7.30
CA LYS A 102 -1.48 -9.30 -6.78
C LYS A 102 -2.27 -9.68 -5.53
N TYR A 103 -3.04 -10.76 -5.58
CA TYR A 103 -3.82 -11.23 -4.44
C TYR A 103 -2.93 -11.63 -3.26
N THR A 104 -1.85 -12.37 -3.49
CA THR A 104 -0.89 -12.73 -2.44
C THR A 104 -0.27 -11.49 -1.80
N PHE A 105 0.18 -10.54 -2.62
CA PHE A 105 0.72 -9.26 -2.14
C PHE A 105 -0.28 -8.50 -1.27
N MET A 106 -1.53 -8.39 -1.71
CA MET A 106 -2.59 -7.70 -0.97
C MET A 106 -2.89 -8.39 0.35
N GLN A 107 -2.99 -9.73 0.37
CA GLN A 107 -3.26 -10.50 1.59
C GLN A 107 -2.10 -10.44 2.59
N ASP A 108 -0.85 -10.55 2.11
CA ASP A 108 0.35 -10.46 2.95
C ASP A 108 0.49 -9.07 3.57
N PHE A 109 0.18 -8.02 2.80
CA PHE A 109 0.17 -6.65 3.32
C PHE A 109 -0.95 -6.46 4.34
N TYR A 110 -2.17 -6.88 4.02
CA TYR A 110 -3.33 -6.79 4.92
C TYR A 110 -3.05 -7.47 6.26
N GLY A 111 -2.60 -8.73 6.23
CA GLY A 111 -2.30 -9.51 7.44
C GLY A 111 -1.14 -8.92 8.24
N SER A 112 -0.18 -8.27 7.59
CA SER A 112 0.91 -7.61 8.30
C SER A 112 0.47 -6.28 8.91
N CYS A 113 -0.30 -5.47 8.19
CA CYS A 113 -0.89 -4.23 8.70
C CYS A 113 -1.71 -4.50 9.98
N LEU A 114 -2.57 -5.53 9.96
CA LEU A 114 -3.33 -5.92 11.15
C LEU A 114 -2.46 -6.36 12.33
N ARG A 115 -1.34 -7.05 12.08
CA ARG A 115 -0.39 -7.46 13.14
C ARG A 115 0.40 -6.30 13.73
N TYR A 116 0.53 -5.19 13.01
CA TYR A 116 1.22 -4.00 13.49
C TYR A 116 0.30 -3.02 14.23
N LEU A 117 -1.00 -3.10 13.99
CA LEU A 117 -2.01 -2.23 14.61
C LEU A 117 -2.71 -2.85 15.84
N ASN A 118 -2.53 -4.15 16.10
CA ASN A 118 -3.01 -4.87 17.28
C ASN A 118 -1.84 -5.33 18.13
#